data_AF-A0A968V5R3-F1
#
_entry.id   AF-A0A968V5R3-F1
#
_cell.length_a   1.000
_cell.length_b   1.000
_cell.length_c   1.000
_cell.angle_alpha   90.00
_cell.angle_beta   90.00
_cell.angle_gamma   90.00
#
_symmetry.space_group_name_H-M   'P 1'
#
loop_
_entity.id
_entity.type
_entity.pdbx_description
1 polymer ?
#
loop_
_entity_poly.entity_id
_entity_poly.type
_entity_poly.pdbx_seq_one_letter_code
_entity_poly.pdbx_strand_id
1 'polypeptide(L)'
;MNLLVATDSFKDALKAPAVCEAIAKGLRMADATFNIIQIPLADGGEGTLEVFLHHTKACLQTLQVNDPLFRPTTAAYALSEDGKLLYRNGKCFRT
;
A
#
# COMPACT_ATOMS: atom_id res chain seq x y z
N MET A 1 19.81 -7.57 17.07
CA MET A 1 19.28 -8.50 16.03
C MET A 1 18.51 -7.70 14.99
N ASN A 2 18.54 -8.09 13.72
CA ASN A 2 17.75 -7.44 12.66
C ASN A 2 16.48 -8.26 12.39
N LEU A 3 15.32 -7.61 12.37
CA LEU A 3 14.02 -8.25 12.17
C LEU A 3 13.29 -7.58 11.01
N LEU A 4 12.76 -8.40 10.08
CA LEU A 4 11.89 -7.94 9.00
C LEU A 4 10.44 -8.30 9.33
N VAL A 5 9.59 -7.30 9.44
CA VAL A 5 8.14 -7.46 9.57
C VAL A 5 7.52 -7.16 8.21
N ALA A 6 7.10 -8.21 7.51
CA ALA A 6 6.47 -8.11 6.21
C ALA A 6 5.16 -8.90 6.20
N THR A 7 4.05 -8.23 6.46
CA THR A 7 2.73 -8.84 6.64
C THR A 7 1.70 -8.22 5.71
N ASP A 8 0.73 -9.01 5.30
CA ASP A 8 -0.49 -8.53 4.66
C ASP A 8 -1.47 -7.95 5.69
N SER A 9 -2.53 -7.33 5.19
CA SER A 9 -3.68 -6.87 5.96
C SER A 9 -4.37 -8.03 6.68
N PHE A 10 -4.97 -7.71 7.82
CA PHE A 10 -5.95 -8.57 8.44
C PHE A 10 -7.30 -8.17 7.89
N LYS A 11 -7.84 -9.03 7.02
CA LYS A 11 -9.11 -8.77 6.33
C LYS A 11 -10.20 -8.33 7.30
N ASP A 12 -10.90 -7.26 6.93
CA ASP A 12 -11.98 -6.64 7.71
C ASP A 12 -11.58 -6.13 9.11
N ALA A 13 -10.27 -6.01 9.41
CA ALA A 13 -9.76 -5.56 10.71
C ALA A 13 -8.70 -4.46 10.59
N LEU A 14 -7.52 -4.77 10.03
CA LEU A 14 -6.38 -3.85 9.99
C LEU A 14 -5.69 -3.88 8.63
N LYS A 15 -5.37 -2.69 8.11
CA LYS A 15 -4.55 -2.54 6.91
C LYS A 15 -3.11 -3.00 7.19
N ALA A 16 -2.42 -3.49 6.16
CA ALA A 16 -1.07 -4.04 6.28
C ALA A 16 -0.07 -3.14 7.05
N PRO A 17 -0.01 -1.80 6.83
CA PRO A 17 0.90 -0.94 7.60
C PRO A 17 0.59 -0.91 9.10
N ALA A 18 -0.69 -0.98 9.48
CA ALA A 18 -1.09 -0.99 10.88
C ALA A 18 -0.75 -2.32 11.57
N VAL A 19 -0.84 -3.44 10.85
CA VAL A 19 -0.40 -4.75 11.35
C VAL A 19 1.11 -4.76 11.58
N CYS A 20 1.90 -4.26 10.62
CA CYS A 20 3.35 -4.13 10.76
C CYS A 20 3.73 -3.32 12.01
N GLU A 21 3.08 -2.17 12.23
CA GLU A 21 3.38 -1.30 13.36
C GLU A 21 2.99 -1.93 14.70
N ALA A 22 1.86 -2.65 14.75
CA ALA A 22 1.43 -3.36 15.95
C ALA A 22 2.44 -4.47 16.35
N ILE A 23 2.93 -5.24 15.36
CA ILE A 23 3.96 -6.27 15.58
C ILE A 23 5.28 -5.62 16.01
N ALA A 24 5.72 -4.58 15.31
CA ALA A 24 6.95 -3.85 15.65
C ALA A 24 6.91 -3.28 17.06
N LYS A 25 5.76 -2.73 17.49
CA LYS A 25 5.55 -2.25 18.86
C LYS A 25 5.71 -3.38 19.88
N GLY A 26 5.10 -4.54 19.66
CA GLY A 26 5.25 -5.70 20.55
C GLY A 26 6.70 -6.19 20.64
N LEU A 27 7.40 -6.24 19.51
CA LEU A 27 8.82 -6.63 19.46
C LEU A 27 9.70 -5.64 20.23
N ARG A 28 9.48 -4.33 20.10
CA ARG A 28 10.22 -3.30 20.87
C ARG A 28 9.95 -3.38 22.37
N MET A 29 8.76 -3.81 22.78
CA MET A 29 8.44 -4.02 24.19
C MET A 29 9.21 -5.22 24.78
N ALA A 30 9.45 -6.26 23.96
CA ALA A 30 10.23 -7.41 24.38
C ALA A 30 11.73 -7.11 24.45
N ASP A 31 12.27 -6.40 23.46
CA ASP A 31 13.66 -5.94 23.44
C ASP A 31 13.80 -4.68 22.58
N ALA A 32 14.17 -3.57 23.22
CA ALA A 32 14.34 -2.29 22.56
C ALA A 32 15.58 -2.22 21.64
N THR A 33 16.49 -3.20 21.70
CA THR A 33 17.71 -3.26 20.88
C THR A 33 17.47 -3.89 19.51
N PHE A 34 16.27 -4.41 19.24
CA PHE A 34 15.92 -4.93 17.92
C PHE A 34 15.91 -3.82 16.87
N ASN A 35 16.63 -4.04 15.78
CA ASN A 35 16.53 -3.22 14.58
C ASN A 35 15.41 -3.80 13.69
N ILE A 36 14.29 -3.11 13.61
CA ILE A 36 13.06 -3.61 12.97
C ILE A 36 12.79 -2.84 11.68
N ILE A 37 12.68 -3.56 10.57
CA ILE A 37 12.30 -3.05 9.26
C ILE A 37 10.88 -3.49 8.97
N GLN A 38 10.01 -2.56 8.58
CA GLN A 38 8.59 -2.80 8.28
C GLN A 38 8.35 -2.67 6.77
N ILE A 39 7.83 -3.72 6.14
CA ILE A 39 7.52 -3.77 4.72
C ILE A 39 6.10 -4.34 4.55
N PRO A 40 5.05 -3.50 4.62
CA PRO A 40 3.69 -3.99 4.46
C PRO A 40 3.50 -4.64 3.08
N LEU A 41 2.73 -5.72 3.01
CA LEU A 41 2.53 -6.48 1.78
C LEU A 41 1.07 -6.38 1.32
N ALA A 42 0.85 -6.66 0.04
CA ALA A 42 -0.47 -6.84 -0.55
C ALA A 42 -0.37 -7.76 -1.77
N ASP A 43 -1.45 -8.45 -2.10
CA ASP A 43 -1.51 -9.51 -3.13
C ASP A 43 -2.17 -9.07 -4.46
N GLY A 44 -2.57 -7.80 -4.58
CA GLY A 44 -3.33 -7.29 -5.72
C GLY A 44 -4.81 -7.05 -5.41
N GLY A 45 -5.30 -7.50 -4.26
CA GLY A 45 -6.63 -7.24 -3.75
C GLY A 45 -6.81 -5.83 -3.17
N GLU A 46 -7.82 -5.72 -2.30
CA GLU A 46 -8.08 -4.50 -1.53
C GLU A 46 -6.87 -4.10 -0.67
N GLY A 47 -6.61 -2.80 -0.53
CA GLY A 47 -5.47 -2.28 0.21
C GLY A 47 -4.12 -2.27 -0.54
N THR A 48 -4.04 -2.89 -1.72
CA THR A 48 -2.82 -2.87 -2.53
C THR A 48 -2.41 -1.46 -2.96
N LEU A 49 -3.38 -0.56 -3.22
CA LEU A 49 -3.08 0.86 -3.51
C LEU A 49 -2.32 1.51 -2.36
N GLU A 50 -2.71 1.24 -1.12
CA GLU A 50 -2.10 1.86 0.06
C GLU A 50 -0.70 1.32 0.29
N VAL A 51 -0.50 0.02 0.08
CA VAL A 51 0.82 -0.60 0.09
C VAL A 51 1.70 -0.05 -1.03
N PHE A 52 1.16 0.15 -2.23
CA PHE A 52 1.89 0.77 -3.33
C PHE A 52 2.32 2.20 -2.99
N LEU A 53 1.40 3.02 -2.48
CA LEU A 53 1.68 4.38 -2.02
C LEU A 53 2.65 4.42 -0.84
N HIS A 54 2.66 3.40 0.02
CA HIS A 54 3.61 3.30 1.13
C HIS A 54 5.06 3.08 0.65
N HIS A 55 5.25 2.31 -0.43
CA HIS A 55 6.59 1.97 -0.94
C HIS A 55 7.10 2.91 -2.03
N THR A 56 6.22 3.73 -2.61
CA THR A 56 6.56 4.61 -3.73
C THR A 56 6.28 6.05 -3.37
N LYS A 57 6.99 6.99 -4.00
CA LYS A 57 6.61 8.42 -3.96
C LYS A 57 5.48 8.73 -4.94
N ALA A 58 4.56 7.78 -5.12
CA ALA A 58 3.49 7.95 -6.08
C ALA A 58 2.43 8.92 -5.53
N CYS A 59 1.91 9.76 -6.42
CA CYS A 59 0.82 10.67 -6.12
C CYS A 59 -0.48 10.09 -6.64
N LEU A 60 -1.54 10.17 -5.82
CA LEU A 60 -2.87 9.82 -6.26
C LEU A 60 -3.38 10.93 -7.19
N GLN A 61 -3.74 10.56 -8.41
CA GLN A 61 -4.36 11.45 -9.39
C GLN A 61 -5.81 11.05 -9.60
N THR A 62 -6.68 12.05 -9.64
CA THR A 62 -8.12 11.88 -9.88
C THR A 62 -8.53 12.60 -11.15
N LEU A 63 -9.42 11.98 -11.92
CA LEU A 63 -9.94 12.54 -13.17
C LEU A 63 -11.42 12.21 -13.35
N GLN A 64 -12.13 13.10 -14.03
CA GLN A 64 -13.49 12.84 -14.49
C GLN A 64 -13.45 11.95 -15.72
N VAL A 65 -14.15 10.83 -15.66
CA VAL A 65 -14.28 9.85 -16.73
C VAL A 65 -15.74 9.43 -16.86
N ASN A 66 -16.02 8.63 -17.88
CA ASN A 66 -17.31 7.98 -18.01
C ASN A 66 -17.21 6.53 -17.51
N ASP A 67 -18.20 6.09 -16.74
CA ASP A 67 -18.35 4.70 -16.34
C ASP A 67 -18.78 3.80 -17.53
N PRO A 68 -18.90 2.47 -17.37
CA PRO A 68 -19.33 1.58 -18.45
C PRO A 68 -20.73 1.88 -19.03
N LEU A 69 -21.53 2.70 -18.35
CA LEU A 69 -22.86 3.14 -18.77
C LEU A 69 -22.86 4.60 -19.26
N PHE A 70 -21.68 5.15 -19.56
CA PHE A 70 -21.47 6.52 -20.03
C PHE A 70 -21.90 7.63 -19.06
N ARG A 71 -22.02 7.33 -17.76
CA ARG A 71 -22.32 8.32 -16.74
C ARG A 71 -21.01 8.95 -16.25
N PRO A 72 -20.98 10.28 -16.02
CA PRO A 72 -19.82 10.93 -15.40
C PRO A 72 -19.50 10.33 -14.03
N THR A 73 -18.24 9.98 -13.80
CA THR A 73 -17.73 9.48 -12.53
C THR A 73 -16.28 9.93 -12.31
N THR A 74 -15.82 9.90 -11.07
CA THR A 74 -14.42 10.15 -10.74
C THR A 74 -13.66 8.82 -10.69
N ALA A 75 -12.56 8.74 -11.43
CA ALA A 75 -11.60 7.64 -11.33
C ALA A 75 -10.31 8.12 -10.66
N ALA A 76 -9.56 7.18 -10.10
CA ALA A 76 -8.25 7.43 -9.52
C ALA A 76 -7.20 6.43 -10.00
N TYR A 77 -5.95 6.89 -10.07
CA TYR A 77 -4.76 6.05 -10.22
C TYR A 77 -3.60 6.66 -9.43
N ALA A 78 -2.60 5.86 -9.08
CA ALA A 78 -1.36 6.36 -8.51
C ALA A 78 -0.26 6.31 -9.57
N LEU A 79 0.53 7.38 -9.68
CA LEU A 79 1.66 7.46 -10.61
C LEU A 79 2.92 7.83 -9.82
N SER A 80 4.01 7.07 -10.01
CA SER A 80 5.31 7.40 -9.43
C SER A 80 5.86 8.72 -9.97
N GLU A 81 6.66 9.42 -9.18
CA GLU A 81 7.27 10.70 -9.55
C GLU A 81 8.09 10.63 -10.84
N ASP A 82 8.75 9.49 -11.11
CA ASP A 82 9.51 9.26 -12.34
C ASP A 82 8.64 8.84 -13.55
N GLY A 83 7.32 8.77 -13.37
CA GLY A 83 6.33 8.41 -14.38
C GLY A 83 6.33 6.93 -14.76
N LYS A 84 7.21 6.09 -14.19
CA LYS A 84 7.44 4.72 -14.67
C LYS A 84 6.47 3.68 -14.14
N LEU A 85 5.84 3.94 -13.00
CA LEU A 85 4.94 3.01 -12.33
C LEU A 85 3.57 3.65 -12.17
N LEU A 86 2.57 2.99 -12.73
CA LEU A 86 1.17 3.36 -12.59
C LEU A 86 0.42 2.25 -11.88
N TYR A 87 -0.36 2.58 -10.85
CA TYR A 87 -1.26 1.65 -10.20
C TYR A 87 -2.72 2.06 -10.40
N ARG A 88 -3.55 1.15 -10.89
CA ARG A 88 -5.00 1.34 -11.07
C ARG A 88 -5.74 0.01 -10.93
N ASN A 89 -6.87 0.01 -10.21
CA ASN A 89 -7.78 -1.14 -10.09
C ASN A 89 -7.09 -2.48 -9.78
N GLY A 90 -6.28 -2.55 -8.72
CA GLY A 90 -5.61 -3.81 -8.37
C GLY A 90 -4.31 -4.09 -9.13
N LYS A 91 -3.98 -3.30 -10.17
CA LYS A 91 -2.90 -3.61 -11.10
C LYS A 91 -1.82 -2.53 -11.12
N CYS A 92 -0.57 -2.98 -11.07
CA CYS A 92 0.61 -2.16 -11.32
C CYS A 92 1.06 -2.34 -12.77
N PHE A 93 1.35 -1.23 -13.44
CA PHE A 93 1.81 -1.16 -14.82
C PHE A 93 3.15 -0.44 -14.86
N ARG A 94 4.02 -0.90 -15.76
CA ARG A 94 5.27 -0.21 -16.09
C ARG A 94 5.07 0.51 -17.43
N THR A 95 5.27 1.82 -17.45
CA THR A 95 5.14 2.64 -18.67
C THR A 95 6.39 2.56 -19.53
#